data_AF-A0A959X7K8-F1
#
_entry.id   AF-A0A959X7K8-F1
#
_cell.length_a   1.000
_cell.length_b   1.000
_cell.length_c   1.000
_cell.angle_alpha   90.00
_cell.angle_beta   90.00
_cell.angle_gamma   90.00
#
_symmetry.space_group_name_H-M   'P 1'
#
loop_
_entity.id
_entity.type
_entity.pdbx_description
1 polymer ?
#
loop_
_entity_poly.entity_id
_entity_poly.type
_entity_poly.pdbx_seq_one_letter_code
_entity_poly.pdbx_strand_id
1 'polypeptide(L)'
;MTRVITYGTFDLFHEGHRRLLERAKACGDHLTVGVTTESYDDTRGKLNVHDSLVERIRKVTESGLADEVIVEEYEGQKIQDIQRYDIDVFVIGSDWEGKFDYLRDYCEVVYLDRTKGVSSTKLREADGVIRLGVVGAGRIARRLIRESPYVSGVDVETVWTRDPERCRAFADAHGLPEGPSASF
;
A
#
# COMPACT_ATOMS: atom_id res chain seq x y z
N MET A 1 -27.10 -1.91 2.52
CA MET A 1 -26.04 -0.91 2.58
C MET A 1 -24.78 -1.68 2.90
N THR A 2 -23.90 -1.83 1.92
CA THR A 2 -22.67 -2.64 2.05
C THR A 2 -21.57 -1.82 2.70
N ARG A 3 -21.01 -2.30 3.80
CA ARG A 3 -19.96 -1.61 4.56
C ARG A 3 -18.60 -2.22 4.27
N VAL A 4 -17.68 -1.37 3.84
CA VAL A 4 -16.32 -1.74 3.46
C VAL A 4 -15.36 -1.21 4.50
N ILE A 5 -14.35 -2.00 4.85
CA ILE A 5 -13.22 -1.54 5.66
C ILE A 5 -11.90 -1.76 4.96
N THR A 6 -10.96 -0.84 5.16
CA THR A 6 -9.57 -1.01 4.76
C THR A 6 -8.64 -0.42 5.80
N TYR A 7 -7.37 -0.81 5.77
CA TYR A 7 -6.38 -0.39 6.75
C TYR A 7 -5.06 0.01 6.10
N GLY A 8 -4.36 0.92 6.74
CA GLY A 8 -3.04 1.34 6.28
C GLY A 8 -2.40 2.37 7.19
N THR A 9 -1.12 2.58 6.96
CA THR A 9 -0.40 3.70 7.58
C THR A 9 -0.88 5.03 6.98
N PHE A 10 -1.05 5.13 5.66
CA PHE A 10 -1.47 6.37 5.00
C PHE A 10 -0.52 7.57 5.26
N ASP A 11 0.76 7.29 5.52
CA ASP A 11 1.80 8.30 5.66
C ASP A 11 2.12 8.96 4.32
N LEU A 12 2.47 10.25 4.33
CA LEU A 12 2.69 11.06 3.14
C LEU A 12 1.56 10.84 2.13
N PHE A 13 0.31 11.03 2.58
CA PHE A 13 -0.88 10.68 1.80
C PHE A 13 -0.80 11.15 0.35
N HIS A 14 -0.71 10.18 -0.57
CA HIS A 14 -0.38 10.38 -1.98
C HIS A 14 -1.36 9.65 -2.89
N GLU A 15 -1.22 9.83 -4.20
CA GLU A 15 -2.11 9.27 -5.22
C GLU A 15 -2.34 7.75 -5.10
N GLY A 16 -1.31 6.98 -4.70
CA GLY A 16 -1.45 5.55 -4.42
C GLY A 16 -2.48 5.21 -3.33
N HIS A 17 -2.46 5.95 -2.22
CA HIS A 17 -3.46 5.82 -1.14
C HIS A 17 -4.84 6.22 -1.64
N ARG A 18 -4.94 7.36 -2.32
CA ARG A 18 -6.20 7.86 -2.88
C ARG A 18 -6.88 6.81 -3.77
N ARG A 19 -6.13 6.17 -4.68
CA ARG A 19 -6.66 5.12 -5.57
C ARG A 19 -7.09 3.86 -4.85
N LEU A 20 -6.32 3.45 -3.83
CA LEU A 20 -6.71 2.32 -2.98
C LEU A 20 -8.07 2.61 -2.34
N LEU A 21 -8.24 3.80 -1.77
CA LEU A 21 -9.48 4.23 -1.13
C LEU A 21 -10.63 4.40 -2.13
N GLU A 22 -10.39 4.95 -3.33
CA GLU A 22 -11.40 5.06 -4.40
C GLU A 22 -11.93 3.67 -4.82
N ARG A 23 -11.02 2.70 -4.97
CA ARG A 23 -11.39 1.32 -5.32
C ARG A 23 -12.07 0.59 -4.16
N ALA A 24 -11.62 0.81 -2.93
CA ALA A 24 -12.29 0.26 -1.75
C ALA A 24 -13.71 0.83 -1.61
N LYS A 25 -13.88 2.15 -1.80
CA LYS A 25 -15.21 2.78 -1.78
C LYS A 25 -16.12 2.21 -2.86
N ALA A 26 -15.59 1.87 -4.04
CA ALA A 26 -16.37 1.25 -5.11
C ALA A 26 -16.87 -0.18 -4.80
N CYS A 27 -16.39 -0.81 -3.73
CA CYS A 27 -16.84 -2.13 -3.27
C CYS A 27 -18.08 -2.07 -2.36
N GLY A 28 -18.61 -0.89 -2.03
CA GLY A 28 -19.77 -0.76 -1.16
C GLY A 28 -20.36 0.64 -1.11
N ASP A 29 -21.21 0.86 -0.10
CA ASP A 29 -21.93 2.13 0.10
C ASP A 29 -21.28 3.00 1.19
N HIS A 30 -20.42 2.41 2.03
CA HIS A 30 -19.74 3.06 3.14
C HIS A 30 -18.31 2.54 3.27
N LEU A 31 -17.35 3.44 3.42
CA LEU A 31 -15.94 3.10 3.62
C LEU A 31 -15.45 3.56 5.00
N THR A 32 -15.15 2.58 5.85
CA THR A 32 -14.39 2.76 7.09
C THR A 32 -12.89 2.61 6.80
N VAL A 33 -12.06 3.55 7.24
CA VAL A 33 -10.61 3.51 7.05
C VAL A 33 -9.90 3.43 8.39
N GLY A 34 -9.18 2.34 8.63
CA GLY A 34 -8.33 2.15 9.80
C GLY A 34 -6.93 2.72 9.58
N VAL A 35 -6.56 3.75 10.34
CA VAL A 35 -5.23 4.37 10.31
C VAL A 35 -4.38 3.81 11.45
N THR A 36 -3.22 3.23 11.13
CA THR A 36 -2.36 2.60 12.14
C THR A 36 -1.64 3.62 13.01
N THR A 37 -1.49 3.32 14.31
CA THR A 37 -0.63 4.12 15.19
C THR A 37 0.85 3.92 14.87
N GLU A 38 1.67 4.91 15.24
CA GLU A 38 3.14 4.81 15.13
C GLU A 38 3.69 3.60 15.90
N SER A 39 3.20 3.37 17.12
CA SER A 39 3.59 2.20 17.92
C SER A 39 3.27 0.88 17.22
N TYR A 40 2.12 0.80 16.55
CA TYR A 40 1.76 -0.41 15.80
C TYR A 40 2.60 -0.56 14.53
N ASP A 41 2.86 0.53 13.82
CA ASP A 41 3.77 0.57 12.68
C ASP A 41 5.18 0.07 13.04
N ASP A 42 5.72 0.51 14.18
CA ASP A 42 7.01 0.06 14.70
C ASP A 42 7.05 -1.46 14.93
N THR A 43 5.99 -2.05 15.51
CA THR A 43 5.92 -3.50 15.73
C THR A 43 5.92 -4.30 14.42
N ARG A 44 5.45 -3.71 13.32
CA ARG A 44 5.45 -4.31 11.98
C ARG A 44 6.74 -4.04 11.22
N GLY A 45 7.70 -3.35 11.84
CA GLY A 45 8.98 -2.98 11.24
C GLY A 45 8.84 -1.88 10.19
N LYS A 46 7.76 -1.10 10.20
CA LYS A 46 7.62 0.07 9.34
C LYS A 46 8.58 1.16 9.83
N LEU A 47 9.31 1.75 8.91
CA LEU A 47 10.32 2.77 9.16
C LEU A 47 9.91 4.08 8.50
N ASN A 48 10.41 5.19 9.05
CA ASN A 48 10.36 6.51 8.44
C ASN A 48 8.93 7.06 8.26
N VAL A 49 8.02 6.75 9.18
CA VAL A 49 6.69 7.40 9.22
C VAL A 49 6.89 8.88 9.57
N HIS A 50 6.48 9.79 8.69
CA HIS A 50 6.73 11.24 8.83
C HIS A 50 5.56 11.97 9.46
N ASP A 51 4.37 11.73 8.94
CA ASP A 51 3.15 12.40 9.39
C ASP A 51 2.70 11.78 10.71
N SER A 52 2.36 12.66 11.67
CA SER A 52 1.73 12.22 12.91
C SER A 52 0.42 11.50 12.63
N LEU A 53 0.00 10.62 13.55
CA LEU A 53 -1.31 9.94 13.44
C LEU A 53 -2.47 10.91 13.15
N VAL A 54 -2.48 12.08 13.82
CA VAL A 54 -3.52 13.10 13.65
C VAL A 54 -3.49 13.69 12.24
N GLU A 55 -2.32 13.96 11.68
CA GLU A 55 -2.19 14.45 10.30
C GLU A 55 -2.64 13.41 9.28
N ARG A 56 -2.29 12.13 9.49
CA ARG A 56 -2.72 11.03 8.60
C ARG A 56 -4.24 10.86 8.62
N ILE A 57 -4.86 10.86 9.79
CA ILE A 57 -6.33 10.85 9.94
C ILE A 57 -6.93 12.07 9.24
N ARG A 58 -6.36 13.27 9.44
CA ARG A 58 -6.87 14.49 8.80
C ARG A 58 -6.82 14.39 7.28
N LYS A 59 -5.69 13.96 6.69
CA LYS A 59 -5.52 13.80 5.25
C LYS A 59 -6.48 12.76 4.65
N VAL A 60 -6.68 11.64 5.35
CA VAL A 60 -7.66 10.61 4.96
C VAL A 60 -9.09 11.18 4.98
N THR A 61 -9.47 11.90 6.03
CA THR A 61 -10.80 12.53 6.12
C THR A 61 -10.99 13.63 5.05
N GLU A 62 -10.00 14.50 4.87
CA GLU A 62 -10.01 15.59 3.88
C GLU A 62 -10.06 15.07 2.43
N SER A 63 -9.67 13.81 2.18
CA SER A 63 -9.81 13.18 0.86
C SER A 63 -11.27 13.03 0.41
N GLY A 64 -12.23 13.03 1.35
CA GLY A 64 -13.65 12.81 1.08
C GLY A 64 -14.00 11.37 0.68
N LEU A 65 -13.04 10.44 0.74
CA LEU A 65 -13.24 9.04 0.37
C LEU A 65 -13.71 8.20 1.57
N ALA A 66 -13.18 8.48 2.77
CA ALA A 66 -13.57 7.80 3.99
C ALA A 66 -14.89 8.37 4.54
N ASP A 67 -15.85 7.51 4.80
CA ASP A 67 -17.11 7.88 5.48
C ASP A 67 -16.94 7.80 7.01
N GLU A 68 -16.06 6.92 7.49
CA GLU A 68 -15.63 6.82 8.88
C GLU A 68 -14.12 6.53 8.95
N VAL A 69 -13.42 7.11 9.93
CA VAL A 69 -11.99 6.85 10.18
C VAL A 69 -11.81 6.33 11.60
N ILE A 70 -11.12 5.21 11.73
CA ILE A 70 -10.82 4.57 13.01
C ILE A 70 -9.30 4.43 13.19
N VAL A 71 -8.86 4.21 14.43
CA VAL A 71 -7.44 3.99 14.74
C VAL A 71 -7.20 2.50 14.91
N GLU A 72 -6.16 1.97 14.27
CA GLU A 72 -5.67 0.59 14.48
C GLU A 72 -4.40 0.61 15.34
N GLU A 73 -4.47 -0.03 16.51
CA GLU A 73 -3.42 0.05 17.53
C GLU A 73 -2.68 -1.28 17.77
N TYR A 74 -3.27 -2.42 17.40
CA TYR A 74 -2.69 -3.74 17.69
C TYR A 74 -3.17 -4.84 16.75
N GLU A 75 -2.42 -5.94 16.72
CA GLU A 75 -2.75 -7.12 15.93
C GLU A 75 -3.99 -7.84 16.49
N GLY A 76 -4.93 -8.19 15.61
CA GLY A 76 -6.19 -8.85 15.97
C GLY A 76 -7.37 -7.91 16.16
N GLN A 77 -7.14 -6.59 16.22
CA GLN A 77 -8.21 -5.58 16.31
C GLN A 77 -9.22 -5.69 15.15
N LYS A 78 -8.76 -6.09 13.96
CA LYS A 78 -9.60 -6.20 12.75
C LYS A 78 -10.88 -7.02 12.95
N ILE A 79 -10.83 -8.12 13.68
CA ILE A 79 -12.01 -8.96 13.93
C ILE A 79 -13.03 -8.20 14.77
N GLN A 80 -12.55 -7.48 15.80
CA GLN A 80 -13.42 -6.68 16.67
C GLN A 80 -14.04 -5.52 15.88
N ASP A 81 -13.25 -4.84 15.05
CA ASP A 81 -13.74 -3.76 14.20
C ASP A 81 -14.80 -4.28 13.21
N ILE A 82 -14.52 -5.40 12.52
CA ILE A 82 -15.47 -6.00 11.57
C ILE A 82 -16.82 -6.28 12.22
N GLN A 83 -16.82 -6.86 13.43
CA GLN A 83 -18.04 -7.15 14.15
C GLN A 83 -18.72 -5.88 14.70
N ARG A 84 -17.94 -4.92 15.20
CA ARG A 84 -18.47 -3.70 15.83
C ARG A 84 -19.10 -2.74 14.83
N TYR A 85 -18.52 -2.66 13.63
CA TYR A 85 -18.94 -1.74 12.58
C TYR A 85 -19.83 -2.41 11.52
N ASP A 86 -20.23 -3.67 11.74
CA ASP A 86 -21.04 -4.47 10.82
C ASP A 86 -20.46 -4.50 9.40
N ILE A 87 -19.15 -4.78 9.29
CA ILE A 87 -18.42 -4.76 8.02
C ILE A 87 -18.78 -6.00 7.19
N ASP A 88 -19.17 -5.77 5.94
CA ASP A 88 -19.45 -6.82 4.95
C ASP A 88 -18.21 -7.20 4.14
N VAL A 89 -17.34 -6.22 3.84
CA VAL A 89 -16.19 -6.41 2.93
C VAL A 89 -14.92 -5.80 3.52
N PHE A 90 -13.87 -6.60 3.66
CA PHE A 90 -12.51 -6.15 3.93
C PHE A 90 -11.73 -6.03 2.61
N VAL A 91 -11.21 -4.85 2.33
CA VAL A 91 -10.46 -4.55 1.11
C VAL A 91 -9.01 -4.22 1.46
N ILE A 92 -8.06 -4.83 0.74
CA ILE A 92 -6.63 -4.49 0.86
C ILE A 92 -5.90 -4.71 -0.46
N GLY A 93 -4.70 -4.13 -0.61
CA GLY A 93 -3.86 -4.37 -1.78
C GLY A 93 -3.41 -5.84 -1.91
N SER A 94 -3.18 -6.28 -3.14
CA SER A 94 -2.77 -7.66 -3.49
C SER A 94 -1.42 -8.07 -2.89
N ASP A 95 -0.65 -7.12 -2.37
CA ASP A 95 0.58 -7.38 -1.59
C ASP A 95 0.35 -8.23 -0.34
N TRP A 96 -0.89 -8.33 0.10
CA TRP A 96 -1.31 -9.06 1.29
C TRP A 96 -2.13 -10.31 0.97
N GLU A 97 -2.12 -10.74 -0.30
CA GLU A 97 -2.88 -11.91 -0.75
C GLU A 97 -2.59 -13.14 0.12
N GLY A 98 -3.65 -13.81 0.57
CA GLY A 98 -3.60 -14.96 1.46
C GLY A 98 -3.33 -14.64 2.94
N LYS A 99 -2.77 -13.47 3.28
CA LYS A 99 -2.42 -13.11 4.67
C LYS A 99 -3.63 -12.83 5.55
N PHE A 100 -4.73 -12.38 4.96
CA PHE A 100 -5.95 -12.00 5.67
C PHE A 100 -7.14 -12.93 5.39
N ASP A 101 -6.88 -14.11 4.80
CA ASP A 101 -7.92 -15.09 4.49
C ASP A 101 -8.68 -15.58 5.73
N TYR A 102 -8.06 -15.51 6.92
CA TYR A 102 -8.72 -15.82 8.19
C TYR A 102 -9.90 -14.88 8.52
N LEU A 103 -9.99 -13.71 7.87
CA LEU A 103 -11.12 -12.79 8.03
C LEU A 103 -12.37 -13.23 7.23
N ARG A 104 -12.24 -14.23 6.34
CA ARG A 104 -13.36 -14.75 5.53
C ARG A 104 -14.46 -15.39 6.37
N ASP A 105 -14.15 -15.80 7.60
CA ASP A 105 -15.15 -16.31 8.55
C ASP A 105 -16.07 -15.19 9.07
N TYR A 106 -15.70 -13.92 8.87
CA TYR A 106 -16.42 -12.75 9.39
C TYR A 106 -16.94 -11.81 8.29
N CYS A 107 -16.25 -11.69 7.15
CA CYS A 107 -16.61 -10.79 6.06
C CYS A 107 -16.01 -11.26 4.71
N GLU A 108 -16.44 -10.68 3.58
CA GLU A 108 -15.79 -10.91 2.28
C GLU A 108 -14.39 -10.27 2.26
N VAL A 109 -13.37 -10.99 1.78
CA VAL A 109 -11.99 -10.49 1.68
C VAL A 109 -11.64 -10.26 0.22
N VAL A 110 -11.41 -9.00 -0.16
CA VAL A 110 -11.09 -8.57 -1.52
C VAL A 110 -9.66 -8.05 -1.60
N TYR A 111 -8.87 -8.65 -2.48
CA TYR A 111 -7.51 -8.22 -2.80
C TYR A 111 -7.51 -7.38 -4.08
N LEU A 112 -7.09 -6.12 -3.97
CA LEU A 112 -6.99 -5.20 -5.09
C LEU A 112 -5.62 -5.29 -5.75
N ASP A 113 -5.58 -5.66 -7.03
CA ASP A 113 -4.35 -5.67 -7.82
C ASP A 113 -3.56 -4.36 -7.70
N ARG A 114 -2.23 -4.46 -7.66
CA ARG A 114 -1.36 -3.28 -7.79
C ARG A 114 -1.73 -2.49 -9.04
N THR A 115 -1.90 -1.18 -8.89
CA THR A 115 -2.04 -0.25 -10.02
C THR A 115 -0.70 -0.18 -10.78
N LYS A 116 -0.51 -1.08 -11.76
CA LYS A 116 0.65 -1.05 -12.65
C LYS A 116 0.58 0.18 -13.55
N GLY A 117 1.63 1.00 -13.53
CA GLY A 117 1.91 1.97 -14.60
C GLY A 117 1.10 3.27 -14.63
N VAL A 118 0.39 3.66 -13.58
CA VAL A 118 -0.48 4.84 -13.68
C VAL A 118 -0.03 6.02 -12.83
N SER A 119 0.57 6.99 -13.50
CA SER A 119 0.43 8.44 -13.33
C SER A 119 1.62 9.14 -14.01
N SER A 120 1.35 10.18 -14.76
CA SER A 120 2.37 10.93 -15.50
C SER A 120 3.42 11.51 -14.56
N THR A 121 4.69 11.45 -14.96
CA THR A 121 5.89 11.95 -14.25
C THR A 121 5.73 13.32 -13.59
N LYS A 122 4.82 14.17 -14.08
CA LYS A 122 4.63 15.56 -13.64
C LYS A 122 3.70 15.77 -12.43
N LEU A 123 2.79 14.84 -12.12
CA LEU A 123 1.89 14.96 -10.95
C LEU A 123 2.53 14.42 -9.65
N ARG A 124 3.77 13.90 -9.75
CA ARG A 124 4.33 12.90 -8.84
C ARG A 124 5.51 13.36 -8.00
N GLU A 125 6.10 14.52 -8.30
CA GLU A 125 7.18 15.11 -7.49
C GLU A 125 6.65 15.85 -6.24
N ALA A 126 5.34 16.14 -6.19
CA ALA A 126 4.73 16.94 -5.12
C ALA A 126 4.49 16.19 -3.80
N ASP A 127 4.46 14.84 -3.82
CA ASP A 127 3.98 14.02 -2.70
C ASP A 127 5.08 13.58 -1.71
N GLY A 128 6.33 14.03 -1.89
CA GLY A 128 7.44 13.68 -0.98
C GLY A 128 7.93 12.23 -1.04
N VAL A 129 7.42 11.42 -1.98
CA VAL A 129 7.84 10.03 -2.20
C VAL A 129 9.08 9.97 -3.12
N ILE A 130 10.15 9.35 -2.63
CA ILE A 130 11.38 9.08 -3.37
C ILE A 130 11.19 7.85 -4.26
N ARG A 131 11.42 8.03 -5.56
CA ARG A 131 11.36 6.97 -6.56
C ARG A 131 12.74 6.39 -6.80
N LEU A 132 12.86 5.06 -6.71
CA LEU A 132 14.11 4.36 -6.87
C LEU A 132 14.07 3.44 -8.10
N GLY A 133 15.09 3.57 -8.94
CA GLY A 133 15.45 2.56 -9.92
C GLY A 133 16.58 1.68 -9.36
N VAL A 134 16.44 0.36 -9.48
CA VAL A 134 17.45 -0.59 -8.99
C VAL A 134 18.34 -1.03 -10.14
N VAL A 135 19.65 -0.78 -10.01
CA VAL A 135 20.63 -1.26 -10.99
C VAL A 135 21.26 -2.56 -10.51
N GLY A 136 21.06 -3.62 -11.29
CA GLY A 136 21.57 -4.97 -11.06
C GLY A 136 20.49 -5.95 -10.57
N ALA A 137 20.77 -7.23 -10.75
CA ALA A 137 19.91 -8.35 -10.34
C ALA A 137 20.66 -9.28 -9.35
N GLY A 138 21.43 -8.68 -8.45
CA GLY A 138 22.23 -9.36 -7.43
C GLY A 138 21.52 -9.48 -6.08
N ARG A 139 22.22 -10.03 -5.09
CA ARG A 139 21.69 -10.21 -3.72
C ARG A 139 21.26 -8.89 -3.07
N ILE A 140 21.99 -7.80 -3.31
CA ILE A 140 21.70 -6.47 -2.74
C ILE A 140 20.42 -5.90 -3.35
N ALA A 141 20.27 -5.95 -4.68
CA ALA A 141 19.05 -5.52 -5.38
C ALA A 141 17.81 -6.25 -4.86
N ARG A 142 17.90 -7.58 -4.71
CA ARG A 142 16.82 -8.40 -4.15
C ARG A 142 16.45 -7.98 -2.73
N ARG A 143 17.47 -7.70 -1.90
CA ARG A 143 17.26 -7.27 -0.52
C ARG A 143 16.57 -5.92 -0.46
N LEU A 144 17.02 -4.95 -1.26
CA LEU A 144 16.45 -3.61 -1.33
C LEU A 144 14.97 -3.65 -1.71
N ILE A 145 14.60 -4.39 -2.76
CA ILE A 145 13.20 -4.53 -3.20
C ILE A 145 12.32 -5.17 -2.14
N ARG A 146 12.86 -6.13 -1.38
CA ARG A 146 12.11 -6.79 -0.31
C ARG A 146 11.91 -5.88 0.91
N GLU A 147 12.88 -5.01 1.19
CA GLU A 147 12.89 -4.16 2.37
C GLU A 147 12.23 -2.79 2.11
N SER A 148 12.18 -2.32 0.86
CA SER A 148 11.60 -1.03 0.50
C SER A 148 10.13 -0.85 0.90
N PRO A 149 9.23 -1.86 0.87
CA PRO A 149 7.84 -1.68 1.31
C PRO A 149 7.71 -1.32 2.80
N TYR A 150 8.74 -1.60 3.60
CA TYR A 150 8.78 -1.24 5.01
C TYR A 150 9.23 0.21 5.25
N VAL A 151 9.68 0.93 4.22
CA VAL A 151 10.14 2.32 4.36
C VAL A 151 9.09 3.26 3.77
N SER A 152 8.51 4.12 4.60
CA SER A 152 7.58 5.14 4.12
C SER A 152 8.29 6.18 3.27
N GLY A 153 7.60 6.67 2.24
CA GLY A 153 8.11 7.65 1.29
C GLY A 153 9.14 7.10 0.30
N VAL A 154 9.26 5.78 0.14
CA VAL A 154 10.14 5.15 -0.86
C VAL A 154 9.34 4.19 -1.72
N ASP A 155 9.45 4.35 -3.04
CA ASP A 155 8.86 3.43 -4.01
C ASP A 155 9.90 2.96 -5.03
N VAL A 156 10.00 1.64 -5.21
CA VAL A 156 10.90 1.05 -6.20
C VAL A 156 10.11 0.82 -7.47
N GLU A 157 10.37 1.63 -8.49
CA GLU A 157 9.54 1.65 -9.70
C GLU A 157 10.11 0.77 -10.82
N THR A 158 11.40 0.49 -10.84
CA THR A 158 12.02 -0.20 -11.96
C THR A 158 13.32 -0.91 -11.61
N VAL A 159 13.67 -1.92 -12.40
CA VAL A 159 14.97 -2.59 -12.35
C VAL A 159 15.65 -2.54 -13.72
N TRP A 160 16.96 -2.32 -13.72
CA TRP A 160 17.79 -2.38 -14.91
C TRP A 160 19.05 -3.20 -14.64
N THR A 161 19.51 -3.98 -15.62
CA THR A 161 20.81 -4.63 -15.58
C THR A 161 21.36 -4.74 -17.00
N ARG A 162 22.68 -4.92 -17.14
CA ARG A 162 23.35 -5.02 -18.45
C ARG A 162 22.91 -6.24 -19.26
N ASP A 163 22.47 -7.30 -18.58
CA ASP A 163 21.99 -8.54 -19.18
C ASP A 163 20.45 -8.51 -19.27
N PRO A 164 19.86 -8.39 -20.48
CA PRO A 164 18.42 -8.26 -20.65
C PRO A 164 17.63 -9.47 -20.16
N GLU A 165 18.13 -10.69 -20.34
CA GLU A 165 17.44 -11.91 -19.88
C GLU A 165 17.34 -11.93 -18.37
N ARG A 166 18.46 -11.56 -17.71
CA ARG A 166 18.51 -11.45 -16.26
C ARG A 166 17.67 -10.28 -15.74
N CYS A 167 17.54 -9.20 -16.51
CA CYS A 167 16.65 -8.08 -16.19
C CYS A 167 15.21 -8.54 -16.14
N ARG A 168 14.74 -9.16 -17.22
CA ARG A 168 13.37 -9.64 -17.35
C ARG A 168 13.02 -10.68 -16.29
N ALA A 169 13.87 -11.69 -16.11
CA ALA A 169 13.64 -12.72 -15.10
C ALA A 169 13.53 -12.14 -13.68
N PHE A 170 14.33 -11.11 -13.37
CA PHE A 170 14.30 -10.46 -12.06
C PHE A 170 13.10 -9.50 -11.92
N ALA A 171 12.77 -8.77 -12.98
CA ALA A 171 11.61 -7.88 -13.07
C ALA A 171 10.31 -8.66 -12.85
N ASP A 172 10.13 -9.79 -13.57
CA ASP A 172 8.97 -10.67 -13.45
C ASP A 172 8.85 -11.27 -12.04
N ALA A 173 9.96 -11.76 -11.48
CA ALA A 173 9.99 -12.35 -10.14
C ALA A 173 9.62 -11.36 -9.02
N HIS A 174 9.72 -10.05 -9.28
CA HIS A 174 9.45 -9.00 -8.31
C HIS A 174 8.27 -8.10 -8.71
N GLY A 175 7.58 -8.40 -9.82
CA GLY A 175 6.44 -7.64 -10.31
C GLY A 175 6.76 -6.19 -10.68
N LEU A 176 8.00 -5.92 -11.11
CA LEU A 176 8.48 -4.59 -11.48
C LEU A 176 8.63 -4.47 -13.01
N PRO A 177 8.47 -3.28 -13.61
CA PRO A 177 8.79 -3.05 -15.01
C PRO A 177 10.30 -2.97 -15.26
N GLU A 178 10.73 -3.45 -16.43
CA GLU A 178 12.10 -3.27 -16.93
C GLU A 178 12.40 -1.79 -17.15
N GLY A 179 13.58 -1.34 -16.73
CA GLY A 179 14.05 0.02 -16.93
C GLY A 179 14.34 0.32 -18.39
N PRO A 180 14.38 1.60 -18.80
CA PRO A 180 14.70 1.96 -20.18
C PRO A 180 16.02 1.32 -20.60
N SER A 181 16.05 0.78 -21.83
CA SER A 181 17.28 0.29 -22.45
C SER A 181 18.21 1.46 -22.69
N ALA A 182 19.02 1.78 -21.68
CA ALA A 182 20.05 2.79 -21.80
C ALA A 182 21.15 2.23 -22.73
N SER A 183 21.10 2.61 -24.00
CA SER A 183 22.28 2.63 -24.86
C SER A 183 23.22 3.66 -24.26
N PHE A 184 24.13 3.23 -23.38
CA PHE A 184 25.26 4.03 -22.92
C PHE A 184 26.33 4.10 -23.99
#